data_AF-A0A4Q5LTL8-F1
#
_entry.id   AF-A0A4Q5LTL8-F1
#
_cell.length_a   1.000
_cell.length_b   1.000
_cell.length_c   1.000
_cell.angle_alpha   90.00
_cell.angle_beta   90.00
_cell.angle_gamma   90.00
#
_symmetry.space_group_name_H-M   'P 1'
#
loop_
_entity.id
_entity.type
_entity.pdbx_description
1 polymer ?
#
loop_
_entity_poly.entity_id
_entity_poly.type
_entity_poly.pdbx_seq_one_letter_code
_entity_poly.pdbx_strand_id
1 'polypeptide(L)'
;MLFEEIIGKKITNIYCLYGQTQGWLDTAECFIELDKQWVSHIPWFYSDSVELETVEVKKGAVSIFKDLADYPVYHVNKANQSIGEIAENHRRRQSRFFNKWVKVLFGYEFPVKEYVPYQVEYVENKLKYLKDSRIVDFIWFEESDDKGFFLLDNGYLITETTMSPSGTGLAGLNYYQTIDAVIEERGHNFEKLTDRLANK
;
A
#
# COMPACT_ATOMS: atom_id res chain seq x y z
N MET A 1 10.85 15.14 -18.46
CA MET A 1 11.77 14.00 -18.69
C MET A 1 11.15 13.16 -19.79
N LEU A 2 11.89 12.65 -20.77
CA LEU A 2 11.30 11.75 -21.76
C LEU A 2 10.89 10.44 -21.07
N PHE A 3 9.79 9.85 -21.52
CA PHE A 3 9.28 8.62 -20.90
C PHE A 3 10.30 7.48 -20.94
N GLU A 4 11.09 7.40 -22.01
CA GLU A 4 12.14 6.39 -22.18
C GLU A 4 13.29 6.56 -21.18
N GLU A 5 13.54 7.79 -20.71
CA GLU A 5 14.62 8.10 -19.76
C GLU A 5 14.32 7.58 -18.34
N ILE A 6 13.09 7.10 -18.07
CA ILE A 6 12.76 6.45 -16.79
C ILE A 6 13.40 5.06 -16.68
N ILE A 7 13.67 4.42 -17.81
CA ILE A 7 14.26 3.08 -17.83
C ILE A 7 15.69 3.16 -17.29
N GLY A 8 16.01 2.27 -16.35
CA GLY A 8 17.26 2.25 -15.61
C GLY A 8 17.30 3.20 -14.40
N LYS A 9 16.31 4.07 -14.22
CA LYS A 9 16.22 4.96 -13.05
C LYS A 9 15.93 4.18 -11.79
N LYS A 10 16.55 4.60 -10.69
CA LYS A 10 16.43 3.97 -9.38
C LYS A 10 15.35 4.66 -8.57
N ILE A 11 14.44 3.89 -7.98
CA ILE A 11 13.44 4.42 -7.05
C ILE A 11 14.11 4.69 -5.72
N THR A 12 14.32 5.97 -5.38
CA THR A 12 15.00 6.36 -4.14
C THR A 12 14.02 6.64 -3.02
N ASN A 13 12.82 7.09 -3.36
CA ASN A 13 11.73 7.28 -2.42
C ASN A 13 10.36 7.16 -3.10
N ILE A 14 9.33 6.88 -2.31
CA ILE A 14 7.93 7.00 -2.72
C ILE A 14 7.21 7.76 -1.60
N TYR A 15 6.59 8.87 -1.97
CA TYR A 15 5.77 9.67 -1.06
C TYR A 15 4.30 9.45 -1.38
N CYS A 16 3.46 9.28 -0.37
CA CYS A 16 2.02 9.19 -0.52
C CYS A 16 1.35 10.32 0.25
N LEU A 17 0.46 11.06 -0.42
CA LEU A 17 -0.46 11.99 0.20
C LEU A 17 -1.83 11.32 0.30
N TYR A 18 -2.24 10.98 1.51
CA TYR A 18 -3.57 10.41 1.76
C TYR A 18 -4.59 11.50 2.08
N GLY A 19 -5.81 11.29 1.66
CA GLY A 19 -6.93 12.20 1.88
C GLY A 19 -8.28 11.50 1.81
N GLN A 20 -9.34 12.30 1.89
CA GLN A 20 -10.70 11.84 1.69
C GLN A 20 -11.46 12.83 0.82
N THR A 21 -12.23 12.31 -0.14
CA THR A 21 -13.13 13.09 -0.98
C THR A 21 -14.58 12.75 -0.63
N GLN A 22 -15.41 13.78 -0.49
CA GLN A 22 -16.85 13.65 -0.21
C GLN A 22 -17.21 12.81 1.04
N GLY A 23 -16.27 12.63 1.97
CA GLY A 23 -16.47 11.92 3.23
C GLY A 23 -16.58 10.38 3.13
N TRP A 24 -16.57 9.80 1.93
CA TRP A 24 -16.76 8.36 1.71
C TRP A 24 -15.75 7.73 0.73
N LEU A 25 -14.88 8.52 0.11
CA LEU A 25 -13.86 8.02 -0.81
C LEU A 25 -12.49 8.30 -0.22
N ASP A 26 -11.74 7.25 0.08
CA ASP A 26 -10.32 7.38 0.42
C ASP A 26 -9.58 7.74 -0.86
N THR A 27 -8.70 8.74 -0.78
CA THR A 27 -7.88 9.16 -1.92
C THR A 27 -6.41 9.06 -1.56
N ALA A 28 -5.59 8.74 -2.54
CA ALA A 28 -4.15 8.79 -2.41
C ALA A 28 -3.54 9.39 -3.67
N GLU A 29 -2.43 10.07 -3.47
CA GLU A 29 -1.58 10.56 -4.55
C GLU A 29 -0.14 10.15 -4.26
N CYS A 30 0.45 9.38 -5.17
CA CYS A 30 1.79 8.83 -5.05
C CYS A 30 2.78 9.62 -5.92
N PHE A 31 3.93 9.92 -5.31
CA PHE A 31 5.05 10.63 -5.92
C PHE A 31 6.28 9.73 -5.84
N ILE A 32 6.78 9.29 -6.99
CA ILE A 32 7.94 8.41 -7.13
C ILE A 32 9.17 9.29 -7.33
N GLU A 33 10.12 9.22 -6.40
CA GLU A 33 11.43 9.87 -6.50
C GLU A 33 12.42 8.95 -7.20
N LEU A 34 13.03 9.46 -8.26
CA LEU A 34 13.96 8.77 -9.14
C LEU A 34 15.35 9.40 -9.02
N ASP A 35 16.36 8.56 -8.77
CA ASP A 35 17.77 8.94 -8.64
C ASP A 35 18.04 10.12 -7.67
N LYS A 36 17.16 10.35 -6.69
CA LYS A 36 17.17 11.53 -5.76
C LYS A 36 17.09 12.90 -6.46
N GLN A 37 16.71 12.93 -7.72
CA GLN A 37 16.74 14.15 -8.54
C GLN A 37 15.37 14.50 -9.09
N TRP A 38 14.63 13.49 -9.55
CA TRP A 38 13.38 13.68 -10.25
C TRP A 38 12.24 13.12 -9.43
N VAL A 39 11.08 13.76 -9.47
CA VAL A 39 9.87 13.25 -8.85
C VAL A 39 8.78 13.23 -9.91
N SER A 40 8.05 12.12 -10.00
CA SER A 40 6.94 11.98 -10.96
C SER A 40 5.81 11.12 -10.39
N HIS A 41 4.66 11.18 -11.02
CA HIS A 41 3.57 10.25 -10.79
C HIS A 41 3.78 8.97 -11.61
N ILE A 42 3.07 7.90 -11.24
CA ILE A 42 2.91 6.77 -12.15
C ILE A 42 1.95 7.20 -13.27
N PRO A 43 2.34 7.10 -14.56
CA PRO A 43 1.51 7.47 -15.69
C PRO A 43 0.33 6.52 -15.91
N TRP A 44 -0.75 7.03 -16.50
CA TRP A 44 -1.90 6.22 -16.90
C TRP A 44 -1.57 5.28 -18.06
N PHE A 45 -0.98 5.85 -19.09
CA PHE A 45 -0.50 5.18 -20.28
C PHE A 45 0.79 5.88 -20.72
N TYR A 46 1.55 5.22 -21.58
CA TYR A 46 2.62 5.89 -22.28
C TYR A 46 2.12 6.39 -23.63
N SER A 47 2.68 7.50 -24.12
CA SER A 47 2.37 8.05 -25.44
C SER A 47 3.68 8.51 -26.09
N ASP A 48 3.83 8.25 -27.39
CA ASP A 48 5.05 8.48 -28.18
C ASP A 48 5.53 9.95 -28.18
N SER A 49 4.70 10.87 -27.71
CA SER A 49 4.96 12.32 -27.71
C SER A 49 4.89 12.96 -26.32
N VAL A 50 4.72 12.18 -25.25
CA VAL A 50 4.46 12.74 -23.92
C VAL A 50 5.70 12.64 -23.05
N GLU A 51 6.20 13.80 -22.64
CA GLU A 51 7.16 13.89 -21.55
C GLU A 51 6.49 13.42 -20.25
N LEU A 52 7.24 12.63 -19.48
CA LEU A 52 6.89 12.34 -18.11
C LEU A 52 6.93 13.65 -17.31
N GLU A 53 5.77 14.01 -16.76
CA GLU A 53 5.62 15.21 -15.93
C GLU A 53 6.52 15.08 -14.69
N THR A 54 7.39 16.07 -14.49
CA THR A 54 8.15 16.21 -13.25
C THR A 54 7.38 17.13 -12.32
N VAL A 55 7.14 16.67 -11.10
CA VAL A 55 6.30 17.36 -10.12
C VAL A 55 7.07 17.63 -8.83
N GLU A 56 6.54 18.50 -7.98
CA GLU A 56 7.02 18.66 -6.62
C GLU A 56 6.22 17.79 -5.65
N VAL A 57 6.88 17.26 -4.63
CA VAL A 57 6.20 16.52 -3.55
C VAL A 57 5.29 17.46 -2.79
N LYS A 58 3.99 17.19 -2.78
CA LYS A 58 3.01 18.02 -2.08
C LYS A 58 3.25 18.02 -0.57
N LYS A 59 3.02 19.18 0.05
CA LYS A 59 3.14 19.35 1.51
C LYS A 59 2.22 18.37 2.23
N GLY A 60 2.78 17.63 3.19
CA GLY A 60 2.05 16.63 3.97
C GLY A 60 2.12 15.22 3.41
N ALA A 61 2.66 15.02 2.19
CA ALA A 61 2.99 13.70 1.70
C ALA A 61 4.04 13.05 2.61
N VAL A 62 3.88 11.76 2.87
CA VAL A 62 4.78 10.99 3.75
C VAL A 62 5.52 9.93 2.95
N SER A 63 6.81 9.76 3.23
CA SER A 63 7.58 8.67 2.65
C SER A 63 7.08 7.33 3.19
N ILE A 64 6.74 6.41 2.28
CA ILE A 64 6.39 5.03 2.67
C ILE A 64 7.62 4.21 3.07
N PHE A 65 8.83 4.73 2.80
CA PHE A 65 10.10 4.12 3.21
C PHE A 65 10.64 4.69 4.52
N LYS A 66 9.83 5.48 5.25
CA LYS A 66 10.22 6.04 6.55
C LYS A 66 10.52 4.94 7.57
N ASP A 67 9.78 3.84 7.53
CA ASP A 67 10.01 2.65 8.33
C ASP A 67 9.89 1.40 7.44
N LEU A 68 10.99 0.65 7.35
CA LEU A 68 11.10 -0.59 6.58
C LEU A 68 11.29 -1.82 7.47
N ALA A 69 11.13 -1.66 8.79
CA ALA A 69 11.17 -2.79 9.70
C ALA A 69 10.02 -3.76 9.40
N ASP A 70 10.29 -5.04 9.63
CA ASP A 70 9.25 -6.07 9.64
C ASP A 70 8.24 -5.75 10.76
N TYR A 71 6.95 -5.94 10.48
CA TYR A 71 5.89 -5.47 11.38
C TYR A 71 5.29 -6.62 12.20
N PRO A 72 4.94 -6.36 13.48
CA PRO A 72 4.34 -7.36 14.33
C PRO A 72 2.86 -7.57 13.98
N VAL A 73 2.48 -8.83 13.74
CA VAL A 73 1.11 -9.32 13.70
C VAL A 73 0.79 -9.97 15.04
N TYR A 74 -0.11 -9.33 15.79
CA TYR A 74 -0.55 -9.78 17.09
C TYR A 74 -1.70 -10.75 16.94
N HIS A 75 -1.47 -12.00 17.32
CA HIS A 75 -2.51 -13.02 17.38
C HIS A 75 -3.27 -12.87 18.70
N VAL A 76 -4.54 -12.52 18.59
CA VAL A 76 -5.50 -12.38 19.71
C VAL A 76 -6.53 -13.49 19.63
N ASN A 77 -7.35 -13.66 20.68
CA ASN A 77 -8.44 -14.63 20.69
C ASN A 77 -7.99 -16.08 20.40
N LYS A 78 -7.07 -16.59 21.24
CA LYS A 78 -6.53 -17.96 21.13
C LYS A 78 -7.60 -19.06 21.02
N ALA A 79 -8.77 -18.83 21.62
CA ALA A 79 -9.89 -19.78 21.63
C ALA A 79 -10.76 -19.70 20.37
N ASN A 80 -10.43 -18.85 19.39
CA ASN A 80 -11.15 -18.63 18.14
C ASN A 80 -12.64 -18.34 18.32
N GLN A 81 -12.97 -17.60 19.39
CA GLN A 81 -14.35 -17.26 19.73
C GLN A 81 -14.88 -16.21 18.77
N SER A 82 -16.19 -16.21 18.48
CA SER A 82 -16.77 -15.14 17.68
C SER A 82 -16.78 -13.81 18.46
N ILE A 83 -16.84 -12.67 17.74
CA ILE A 83 -16.99 -11.35 18.37
C ILE A 83 -18.22 -11.31 19.29
N GLY A 84 -19.31 -11.97 18.88
CA GLY A 84 -20.52 -12.10 19.69
C GLY A 84 -20.29 -12.85 21.00
N GLU A 85 -19.56 -13.97 20.95
CA GLU A 85 -19.20 -14.74 22.14
C GLU A 85 -18.27 -13.97 23.08
N ILE A 86 -17.28 -13.26 22.53
CA ILE A 86 -16.37 -12.40 23.31
C ILE A 86 -17.18 -11.30 24.01
N ALA A 87 -18.07 -10.62 23.27
CA ALA A 87 -18.91 -9.57 23.81
C ALA A 87 -19.88 -10.07 24.90
N GLU A 88 -20.49 -11.24 24.70
CA GLU A 88 -21.39 -11.84 25.68
C GLU A 88 -20.64 -12.29 26.94
N ASN A 89 -19.48 -12.94 26.79
CA ASN A 89 -18.62 -13.33 27.90
C ASN A 89 -18.11 -12.11 28.68
N HIS A 90 -17.75 -11.03 27.98
CA HIS A 90 -17.35 -9.78 28.61
C HIS A 90 -18.50 -9.13 29.38
N ARG A 91 -19.72 -9.06 28.81
CA ARG A 91 -20.91 -8.57 29.51
C ARG A 91 -21.24 -9.40 30.76
N ARG A 92 -21.18 -10.74 30.65
CA ARG A 92 -21.39 -11.66 31.79
C ARG A 92 -20.31 -11.49 32.89
N ARG A 93 -19.07 -11.15 32.53
CA ARG A 93 -18.00 -10.84 33.49
C ARG A 93 -18.13 -9.46 34.11
N GLN A 94 -18.57 -8.44 33.35
CA GLN A 94 -18.82 -7.10 33.86
C GLN A 94 -20.01 -7.01 34.83
N SER A 95 -21.03 -7.85 34.69
CA SER A 95 -22.23 -7.83 35.54
C SER A 95 -22.01 -8.34 36.97
N ARG A 96 -20.82 -8.89 37.30
CA ARG A 96 -20.45 -9.22 38.66
C ARG A 96 -19.91 -7.96 39.35
N PHE A 97 -20.76 -7.37 40.20
CA PHE A 97 -20.63 -6.15 41.03
C PHE A 97 -19.22 -5.66 41.45
N PHE A 98 -18.20 -6.52 41.51
CA PHE A 98 -16.82 -6.19 41.86
C PHE A 98 -16.13 -5.23 40.87
N ASN A 99 -16.38 -5.36 39.56
CA ASN A 99 -15.65 -4.57 38.55
C ASN A 99 -16.03 -3.08 38.54
N LYS A 100 -17.27 -2.76 38.95
CA LYS A 100 -17.74 -1.37 39.10
C LYS A 100 -17.01 -0.66 40.24
N TRP A 101 -16.73 -1.37 41.33
CA TRP A 101 -15.97 -0.83 42.47
C TRP A 101 -14.48 -0.68 42.17
N VAL A 102 -13.87 -1.62 41.44
CA VAL A 102 -12.45 -1.54 41.04
C VAL A 102 -12.18 -0.36 40.11
N LYS A 103 -13.07 -0.09 39.14
CA LYS A 103 -12.95 1.09 38.27
C LYS A 103 -13.06 2.40 39.05
N VAL A 104 -13.97 2.47 40.03
CA VAL A 104 -14.20 3.66 40.87
C VAL A 104 -13.05 3.88 41.87
N LEU A 105 -12.47 2.82 42.43
CA LEU A 105 -11.42 2.91 43.46
C LEU A 105 -10.00 3.00 42.88
N PHE A 106 -9.72 2.38 41.73
CA PHE A 106 -8.36 2.23 41.20
C PHE A 106 -8.19 2.75 39.77
N GLY A 107 -9.23 3.31 39.14
CA GLY A 107 -9.15 3.85 37.77
C GLY A 107 -8.81 2.81 36.70
N TYR A 108 -8.89 1.52 37.02
CA TYR A 108 -8.46 0.43 36.17
C TYR A 108 -9.64 -0.22 35.46
N GLU A 109 -9.62 -0.22 34.12
CA GLU A 109 -10.51 -1.05 33.31
C GLU A 109 -9.82 -2.38 33.02
N PHE A 110 -10.48 -3.50 33.37
CA PHE A 110 -9.95 -4.81 33.02
C PHE A 110 -9.94 -4.95 31.49
N PRO A 111 -8.78 -5.21 30.87
CA PRO A 111 -8.73 -5.44 29.44
C PRO A 111 -9.53 -6.70 29.11
N VAL A 112 -10.19 -6.69 27.94
CA VAL A 112 -10.82 -7.88 27.38
C VAL A 112 -9.71 -8.92 27.20
N LYS A 113 -9.72 -9.99 28.01
CA LYS A 113 -8.64 -10.99 28.03
C LYS A 113 -8.43 -11.61 26.65
N GLU A 114 -9.51 -11.71 25.89
CA GLU A 114 -9.54 -12.26 24.54
C GLU A 114 -8.83 -11.34 23.52
N TYR A 115 -8.59 -10.06 23.84
CA TYR A 115 -7.80 -9.12 23.02
C TYR A 115 -6.35 -8.95 23.48
N VAL A 116 -5.95 -9.64 24.55
CA VAL A 116 -4.53 -9.69 24.94
C VAL A 116 -3.80 -10.61 23.96
N PRO A 117 -2.73 -10.13 23.28
CA PRO A 117 -1.96 -10.97 22.36
C PRO A 117 -1.37 -12.18 23.07
N TYR A 118 -1.53 -13.37 22.48
CA TYR A 118 -0.91 -14.60 23.00
C TYR A 118 0.31 -15.04 22.17
N GLN A 119 0.46 -14.49 20.97
CA GLN A 119 1.56 -14.75 20.05
C GLN A 119 1.78 -13.50 19.21
N VAL A 120 3.05 -13.22 18.90
CA VAL A 120 3.46 -12.14 18.00
C VAL A 120 4.30 -12.79 16.90
N GLU A 121 3.88 -12.58 15.66
CA GLU A 121 4.65 -12.97 14.48
C GLU A 121 5.17 -11.71 13.80
N TYR A 122 6.41 -11.73 13.33
CA TYR A 122 6.95 -10.62 12.55
C TYR A 122 6.80 -10.96 11.08
N VAL A 123 5.97 -10.17 10.39
CA VAL A 123 5.76 -10.31 8.95
C VAL A 123 6.72 -9.38 8.24
N GLU A 124 7.36 -9.95 7.23
CA GLU A 124 8.33 -9.24 6.41
C GLU A 124 7.72 -8.01 5.74
N ASN A 125 8.35 -6.86 5.90
CA ASN A 125 7.96 -5.66 5.17
C ASN A 125 8.50 -5.70 3.74
N LYS A 126 7.63 -6.03 2.78
CA LYS A 126 8.01 -6.15 1.36
C LYS A 126 8.37 -4.81 0.69
N LEU A 127 8.05 -3.66 1.29
CA LEU A 127 8.42 -2.34 0.74
C LEU A 127 9.94 -2.17 0.62
N LYS A 128 10.73 -2.90 1.41
CA LYS A 128 12.20 -2.89 1.32
C LYS A 128 12.73 -3.37 -0.03
N TYR A 129 11.93 -4.12 -0.79
CA TYR A 129 12.27 -4.56 -2.15
C TYR A 129 11.93 -3.51 -3.22
N LEU A 130 11.17 -2.46 -2.89
CA LEU A 130 10.87 -1.40 -3.86
C LEU A 130 11.93 -0.30 -3.78
N LYS A 131 12.39 -0.01 -2.56
CA LYS A 131 13.44 0.97 -2.33
C LYS A 131 14.72 0.52 -3.01
N ASP A 132 15.33 1.47 -3.70
CA ASP A 132 16.59 1.31 -4.39
C ASP A 132 16.59 0.36 -5.61
N SER A 133 15.41 -0.14 -6.02
CA SER A 133 15.25 -0.97 -7.21
C SER A 133 15.19 -0.11 -8.47
N ARG A 134 15.58 -0.68 -9.61
CA ARG A 134 15.59 0.02 -10.90
C ARG A 134 14.34 -0.28 -11.70
N ILE A 135 13.79 0.73 -12.36
CA ILE A 135 12.74 0.55 -13.35
C ILE A 135 13.38 -0.09 -14.59
N VAL A 136 12.89 -1.23 -15.03
CA VAL A 136 13.36 -1.92 -16.24
C VAL A 136 12.34 -1.87 -17.38
N ASP A 137 11.07 -1.62 -17.06
CA ASP A 137 10.04 -1.43 -18.07
C ASP A 137 8.85 -0.63 -17.51
N PHE A 138 7.99 -0.19 -18.42
CA PHE A 138 6.65 0.28 -18.11
C PHE A 138 5.64 -0.57 -18.87
N ILE A 139 4.68 -1.11 -18.14
CA ILE A 139 3.64 -2.01 -18.65
C ILE A 139 2.30 -1.29 -18.57
N TRP A 140 1.51 -1.33 -19.65
CA TRP A 140 0.12 -0.88 -19.59
C TRP A 140 -0.81 -1.91 -20.25
N PHE A 141 -2.04 -1.93 -19.76
CA PHE A 141 -3.13 -2.79 -20.22
C PHE A 141 -4.14 -1.89 -20.94
N GLU A 142 -4.42 -2.13 -22.22
CA GLU A 142 -5.24 -1.25 -23.06
C GLU A 142 -6.66 -1.01 -22.53
N GLU A 143 -7.25 -2.01 -21.87
CA GLU A 143 -8.63 -1.96 -21.37
C GLU A 143 -8.71 -1.57 -19.89
N SER A 144 -7.65 -1.01 -19.33
CA SER A 144 -7.58 -0.67 -17.91
C SER A 144 -7.94 0.79 -17.65
N ASP A 145 -8.90 1.00 -16.74
CA ASP A 145 -9.17 2.30 -16.11
C ASP A 145 -8.15 2.64 -15.00
N ASP A 146 -7.03 1.91 -14.91
CA ASP A 146 -5.99 2.09 -13.91
C ASP A 146 -4.72 2.68 -14.50
N LYS A 147 -3.84 3.12 -13.61
CA LYS A 147 -2.50 3.53 -14.01
C LYS A 147 -1.69 2.33 -14.49
N GLY A 148 -0.74 2.59 -15.40
CA GLY A 148 0.23 1.60 -15.80
C GLY A 148 1.15 1.19 -14.65
N PHE A 149 2.07 0.29 -14.96
CA PHE A 149 2.93 -0.36 -13.98
C PHE A 149 4.39 -0.09 -14.29
N PHE A 150 5.18 0.31 -13.30
CA PHE A 150 6.63 0.20 -13.41
C PHE A 150 7.05 -1.22 -13.05
N LEU A 151 7.72 -1.91 -13.97
CA LEU A 151 8.40 -3.17 -13.71
C LEU A 151 9.79 -2.88 -13.16
N LEU A 152 10.14 -3.53 -12.07
CA LEU A 152 11.42 -3.35 -11.38
C LEU A 152 12.39 -4.50 -11.72
N ASP A 153 13.69 -4.24 -11.58
CA ASP A 153 14.77 -5.20 -11.88
C ASP A 153 14.74 -6.48 -11.02
N ASN A 154 14.07 -6.43 -9.87
CA ASN A 154 13.83 -7.58 -9.02
C ASN A 154 12.49 -8.30 -9.30
N GLY A 155 11.79 -7.94 -10.38
CA GLY A 155 10.54 -8.56 -10.82
C GLY A 155 9.28 -7.99 -10.18
N TYR A 156 9.39 -7.09 -9.21
CA TYR A 156 8.24 -6.40 -8.64
C TYR A 156 7.60 -5.46 -9.65
N LEU A 157 6.29 -5.28 -9.56
CA LEU A 157 5.55 -4.25 -10.29
C LEU A 157 4.95 -3.28 -9.28
N ILE A 158 4.97 -1.98 -9.60
CA ILE A 158 4.28 -0.96 -8.80
C ILE A 158 3.30 -0.18 -9.66
N THR A 159 2.13 0.11 -9.09
CA THR A 159 1.08 0.97 -9.64
C THR A 159 0.46 1.78 -8.51
N GLU A 160 -0.54 2.59 -8.82
CA GLU A 160 -1.23 3.45 -7.88
C GLU A 160 -2.74 3.39 -8.11
N THR A 161 -3.49 3.22 -7.01
CA THR A 161 -4.93 3.44 -6.99
C THR A 161 -5.21 4.80 -6.37
N THR A 162 -5.73 5.72 -7.19
CA THR A 162 -5.94 7.12 -6.78
C THR A 162 -7.12 7.27 -5.82
N MET A 163 -8.17 6.44 -5.99
CA MET A 163 -9.40 6.52 -5.21
C MET A 163 -9.97 5.13 -4.93
N SER A 164 -10.50 4.91 -3.73
CA SER A 164 -11.19 3.67 -3.36
C SER A 164 -12.35 3.96 -2.40
N PRO A 165 -13.42 3.12 -2.34
CA PRO A 165 -14.42 3.21 -1.29
C PRO A 165 -13.79 3.24 0.11
N SER A 166 -14.26 4.17 0.95
CA SER A 166 -13.75 4.41 2.30
C SER A 166 -13.70 3.13 3.13
N GLY A 167 -12.56 2.93 3.79
CA GLY A 167 -12.36 1.86 4.77
C GLY A 167 -11.78 0.57 4.21
N THR A 168 -11.50 0.52 2.90
CA THR A 168 -10.77 -0.60 2.28
C THR A 168 -9.26 -0.43 2.36
N GLY A 169 -8.77 0.81 2.54
CA GLY A 169 -7.33 1.12 2.58
C GLY A 169 -6.61 0.88 1.25
N LEU A 170 -7.36 0.74 0.14
CA LEU A 170 -6.81 0.38 -1.17
C LEU A 170 -6.33 1.58 -1.99
N ALA A 171 -6.64 2.82 -1.58
CA ALA A 171 -6.10 4.01 -2.21
C ALA A 171 -4.64 4.21 -1.76
N GLY A 172 -3.70 4.18 -2.70
CA GLY A 172 -2.27 4.28 -2.43
C GLY A 172 -1.42 3.58 -3.47
N LEU A 173 -0.16 3.36 -3.09
CA LEU A 173 0.75 2.53 -3.87
C LEU A 173 0.35 1.06 -3.73
N ASN A 174 0.15 0.41 -4.87
CA ASN A 174 -0.01 -1.03 -4.95
C ASN A 174 1.23 -1.67 -5.56
N TYR A 175 1.59 -2.85 -5.09
CA TYR A 175 2.74 -3.58 -5.62
C TYR A 175 2.47 -5.08 -5.71
N TYR A 176 3.07 -5.69 -6.72
CA TYR A 176 2.95 -7.11 -7.05
C TYR A 176 4.35 -7.71 -7.11
N GLN A 177 4.51 -8.94 -6.64
CA GLN A 177 5.84 -9.57 -6.57
C GLN A 177 6.30 -10.11 -7.93
N THR A 178 5.35 -10.40 -8.82
CA THR A 178 5.60 -10.95 -10.15
C THR A 178 4.58 -10.41 -11.15
N ILE A 179 4.95 -10.43 -12.42
CA ILE A 179 4.03 -10.08 -13.52
C ILE A 179 2.86 -11.06 -13.60
N ASP A 180 3.08 -12.34 -13.26
CA ASP A 180 2.04 -13.37 -13.27
C ASP A 180 0.86 -13.01 -12.36
N ALA A 181 1.14 -12.39 -11.21
CA ALA A 181 0.08 -11.93 -10.29
C ALA A 181 -0.78 -10.81 -10.90
N VAL A 182 -0.18 -9.94 -11.72
CA VAL A 182 -0.92 -8.88 -12.43
C VAL A 182 -1.69 -9.47 -13.60
N ILE A 183 -1.10 -10.42 -14.33
CA ILE A 183 -1.73 -11.11 -15.46
C ILE A 183 -2.95 -11.94 -15.01
N GLU A 184 -2.89 -12.58 -13.84
CA GLU A 184 -4.03 -13.32 -13.27
C GLU A 184 -5.23 -12.39 -13.03
N GLU A 185 -4.98 -11.14 -12.62
CA GLU A 185 -6.02 -10.14 -12.34
C GLU A 185 -6.49 -9.40 -13.61
N ARG A 186 -5.58 -9.10 -14.55
CA ARG A 186 -5.79 -8.16 -15.68
C ARG A 186 -5.79 -8.81 -17.06
N GLY A 187 -5.43 -10.08 -17.14
CA GLY A 187 -5.31 -10.83 -18.39
C GLY A 187 -3.95 -10.68 -19.07
N HIS A 188 -3.83 -11.28 -20.25
CA HIS A 188 -2.58 -11.35 -21.01
C HIS A 188 -2.39 -10.21 -22.02
N ASN A 189 -3.39 -9.35 -22.20
CA ASN A 189 -3.32 -8.25 -23.18
C ASN A 189 -2.69 -7.01 -22.55
N PHE A 190 -1.36 -6.96 -22.62
CA PHE A 190 -0.58 -5.81 -22.17
C PHE A 190 0.55 -5.54 -23.15
N GLU A 191 1.05 -4.31 -23.09
CA GLU A 191 2.21 -3.88 -23.85
C GLU A 191 3.31 -3.40 -22.92
N LYS A 192 4.55 -3.60 -23.38
CA LYS A 192 5.75 -3.08 -22.74
C LYS A 192 6.27 -1.90 -23.53
N LEU A 193 6.77 -0.89 -22.81
CA LEU A 193 7.42 0.24 -23.45
C LEU A 193 8.62 -0.24 -24.28
N THR A 194 9.46 -1.12 -23.73
CA THR A 194 10.68 -1.59 -24.41
C THR A 194 10.39 -2.31 -25.73
N ASP A 195 9.33 -3.12 -25.80
CA ASP A 195 8.92 -3.82 -27.03
C ASP A 195 8.52 -2.82 -28.13
N ARG A 196 7.87 -1.70 -27.78
CA ARG A 196 7.53 -0.66 -28.77
C ARG A 196 8.76 0.14 -29.21
N LEU A 197 9.68 0.45 -28.30
CA LEU A 197 10.92 1.14 -28.64
C LEU A 197 11.78 0.34 -29.61
N ALA A 198 11.79 -1.00 -29.48
CA ALA A 198 12.50 -1.88 -30.40
C ALA A 198 11.90 -1.92 -31.81
N ASN A 199 10.63 -1.52 -31.97
CA ASN A 199 9.89 -1.55 -33.23
C ASN A 199 9.80 -0.18 -33.94
N LYS A 200 10.45 0.87 -33.41
CA LYS A 200 10.60 2.19 -34.05
C LYS A 200 11.88 2.25 -34.88
#